data_AF-G7W650-F1
#
_entry.id   AF-G7W650-F1
#
_cell.length_a   1.000
_cell.length_b   1.000
_cell.length_c   1.000
_cell.angle_alpha   90.00
_cell.angle_beta   90.00
_cell.angle_gamma   90.00
#
_symmetry.space_group_name_H-M   'P 1'
#
loop_
_entity.id
_entity.type
_entity.pdbx_description
1 polymer ?
#
loop_
_entity_poly.entity_id
_entity_poly.type
_entity_poly.pdbx_seq_one_letter_code
_entity_poly.pdbx_strand_id
1 'polypeptide(L)'
;MKKCDEHLQRFTLTGQDSGIRKLNEAEVDHYNSIYDTLITKLVETGGELPNNADIQVINKIYTCNDECVTPLGLVNVSLEYLAKLMTFCKLEGVNWLVDIRECTDTHFKELSYFKIIVDCSREKFMGIAKGGGFRYSRVK
;
A
#
# COMPACT_ATOMS: atom_id res chain seq x y z
N MET A 1 28.12 8.47 -9.05
CA MET A 1 27.19 7.98 -8.01
C MET A 1 26.12 7.15 -8.69
N LYS A 2 26.16 5.83 -8.55
CA LYS A 2 25.13 4.88 -8.98
C LYS A 2 24.94 3.90 -7.83
N LYS A 3 24.03 4.21 -6.91
CA LYS A 3 23.70 3.37 -5.74
C LYS A 3 22.20 3.41 -5.37
N CYS A 4 21.34 3.97 -6.21
CA CYS A 4 19.90 4.07 -5.91
C CYS A 4 19.04 2.91 -6.45
N ASP A 5 19.57 2.07 -7.36
CA ASP A 5 18.71 1.23 -8.21
C ASP A 5 18.55 -0.23 -7.79
N GLU A 6 19.32 -0.75 -6.82
CA GLU A 6 19.40 -2.21 -6.58
C GLU A 6 18.70 -2.71 -5.31
N HIS A 7 18.16 -1.83 -4.47
CA HIS A 7 17.55 -2.25 -3.19
C HIS A 7 16.03 -2.06 -3.07
N LEU A 8 15.36 -1.51 -4.08
CA LEU A 8 13.90 -1.27 -4.09
C LEU A 8 13.08 -2.36 -4.83
N GLN A 9 13.66 -3.52 -5.14
CA GLN A 9 12.99 -4.59 -5.90
C GLN A 9 12.94 -5.94 -5.16
N ARG A 10 12.16 -6.04 -4.08
CA ARG A 10 11.77 -7.35 -3.54
C ARG A 10 10.35 -7.33 -2.97
N PHE A 11 9.28 -7.36 -3.77
CA PHE A 11 7.93 -7.42 -3.19
C PHE A 11 7.00 -8.47 -3.80
N THR A 12 6.86 -9.57 -3.02
CA THR A 12 5.81 -10.61 -2.97
C THR A 12 5.99 -11.88 -3.82
N LEU A 13 5.62 -13.01 -3.18
CA LEU A 13 5.79 -14.43 -3.56
C LEU A 13 5.26 -14.88 -4.94
N THR A 14 4.59 -14.04 -5.75
CA THR A 14 3.84 -14.52 -6.94
C THR A 14 3.81 -13.60 -8.17
N GLY A 15 4.69 -12.59 -8.30
CA GLY A 15 4.74 -11.75 -9.52
C GLY A 15 3.50 -10.86 -9.73
N GLN A 16 2.81 -10.53 -8.64
CA GLN A 16 1.66 -9.60 -8.65
C GLN A 16 2.09 -8.16 -8.98
N ASP A 17 3.36 -7.86 -8.77
CA ASP A 17 4.05 -6.59 -8.98
C ASP A 17 4.56 -6.36 -10.40
N SER A 18 4.55 -7.39 -11.26
CA SER A 18 5.17 -7.36 -12.60
C SER A 18 4.67 -6.24 -13.53
N GLY A 19 3.51 -5.66 -13.23
CA GLY A 19 2.92 -4.57 -14.00
C GLY A 19 3.13 -3.18 -13.40
N ILE A 20 3.67 -3.06 -12.20
CA ILE A 20 3.73 -1.79 -11.49
C ILE A 20 4.99 -1.02 -11.88
N ARG A 21 4.78 0.22 -12.30
CA ARG A 21 5.87 1.09 -12.76
C ARG A 21 6.85 1.37 -11.62
N LYS A 22 8.11 1.64 -11.96
CA LYS A 22 9.12 2.09 -11.01
C LYS A 22 8.80 3.51 -10.51
N LEU A 23 9.23 3.80 -9.29
CA LEU A 23 9.24 5.16 -8.77
C LEU A 23 10.38 5.92 -9.42
N ASN A 24 10.15 7.19 -9.77
CA ASN A 24 11.23 8.10 -10.13
C ASN A 24 11.82 8.76 -8.87
N GLU A 25 12.94 9.49 -9.01
CA GLU A 25 13.66 10.09 -7.88
C GLU A 25 12.78 10.98 -7.00
N ALA A 26 11.93 11.82 -7.59
CA ALA A 26 11.03 12.70 -6.82
C ALA A 26 9.94 11.92 -6.05
N GLU A 27 9.56 10.74 -6.56
CA GLU A 27 8.56 9.89 -5.92
C GLU A 27 9.14 9.05 -4.78
N VAL A 28 10.44 8.78 -4.81
CA VAL A 28 11.14 8.03 -3.76
C VAL A 28 11.11 8.77 -2.43
N ASP A 29 11.27 10.10 -2.43
CA ASP A 29 11.21 10.88 -1.19
C ASP A 29 9.81 10.83 -0.55
N HIS A 30 8.76 10.95 -1.38
CA HIS A 30 7.38 10.79 -0.91
C HIS A 30 7.11 9.37 -0.41
N TYR A 31 7.62 8.38 -1.12
CA TYR A 31 7.52 6.98 -0.73
C TYR A 31 8.13 6.72 0.64
N ASN A 32 9.36 7.14 0.88
CA ASN A 32 10.04 6.94 2.16
C ASN A 32 9.25 7.59 3.30
N SER A 33 8.82 8.84 3.13
CA SER A 33 8.03 9.54 4.14
C SER A 33 6.69 8.84 4.43
N ILE A 34 6.01 8.33 3.41
CA ILE A 34 4.75 7.57 3.57
C ILE A 34 5.02 6.24 4.28
N TYR A 35 6.06 5.52 3.86
CA TYR A 35 6.43 4.23 4.43
C TYR A 35 6.77 4.36 5.92
N ASP A 36 7.61 5.34 6.28
CA ASP A 36 7.96 5.64 7.67
C ASP A 36 6.74 6.03 8.51
N THR A 37 5.80 6.78 7.92
CA THR A 37 4.54 7.16 8.59
C THR A 37 3.67 5.93 8.88
N LEU A 38 3.57 5.00 7.92
CA LEU A 38 2.81 3.77 8.08
C LEU A 38 3.45 2.84 9.12
N ILE A 39 4.79 2.74 9.14
CA ILE A 39 5.53 2.01 10.19
C ILE A 39 5.28 2.63 11.56
N THR A 40 5.40 3.96 11.69
CA THR A 40 5.20 4.64 12.97
C THR A 40 3.81 4.34 13.53
N LYS A 41 2.77 4.46 12.69
CA LYS A 41 1.40 4.14 13.09
C LYS A 41 1.21 2.67 13.44
N LEU A 42 1.85 1.75 12.72
CA LEU A 42 1.82 0.32 13.03
C LEU A 42 2.36 0.04 14.44
N VAL A 43 3.52 0.60 14.75
CA VAL A 43 4.17 0.47 16.06
C VAL A 43 3.32 1.11 17.17
N GLU A 44 2.74 2.29 16.92
CA GLU A 44 1.83 2.96 17.87
C GLU A 44 0.61 2.10 18.23
N THR A 45 0.14 1.25 17.31
CA THR A 45 -0.98 0.33 17.55
C THR A 45 -0.57 -1.00 18.17
N GLY A 46 0.70 -1.19 18.55
CA GLY A 46 1.21 -2.43 19.15
C GLY A 46 1.66 -3.48 18.14
N GLY A 47 1.68 -3.15 16.84
CA GLY A 47 2.17 -4.05 15.81
C GLY A 47 3.67 -4.31 15.94
N GLU A 48 4.07 -5.58 15.81
CA GLU A 48 5.48 -5.97 15.84
C GLU A 48 6.13 -5.77 14.47
N LEU A 49 7.37 -5.24 14.49
CA LEU A 49 8.21 -5.17 13.30
C LEU A 49 9.09 -6.42 13.24
N PRO A 50 8.98 -7.27 12.21
CA PRO A 50 9.82 -8.44 12.10
C PRO A 50 11.28 -8.03 11.84
N ASN A 51 12.21 -8.61 12.60
CA ASN A 51 13.65 -8.36 12.39
C ASN A 51 14.11 -8.96 11.06
N ASN A 52 14.58 -8.11 10.13
CA ASN A 52 15.10 -8.47 8.81
C ASN A 52 14.11 -9.16 7.85
N ALA A 53 12.80 -8.96 8.01
CA ALA A 53 11.78 -9.49 7.09
C ALA A 53 10.82 -8.40 6.61
N ASP A 54 10.23 -8.62 5.44
CA ASP A 54 9.24 -7.72 4.85
C ASP A 54 7.99 -7.68 5.72
N ILE A 55 7.52 -6.48 6.07
CA ILE A 55 6.26 -6.30 6.80
C ILE A 55 5.12 -6.66 5.85
N GLN A 56 4.36 -7.71 6.17
CA GLN A 56 3.12 -8.04 5.48
C GLN A 56 1.94 -7.41 6.23
N VAL A 57 0.98 -6.89 5.48
CA VAL A 57 -0.23 -6.28 6.04
C VAL A 57 -1.46 -6.75 5.29
N ILE A 58 -2.56 -6.87 6.03
CA ILE A 58 -3.87 -7.01 5.41
C ILE A 58 -4.42 -5.61 5.18
N ASN A 59 -4.84 -5.27 3.98
CA ASN A 59 -5.36 -3.92 3.72
C ASN A 59 -6.70 -3.94 2.97
N LYS A 60 -7.54 -2.95 3.30
CA LYS A 60 -8.72 -2.60 2.51
C LYS A 60 -8.83 -1.09 2.37
N ILE A 61 -9.07 -0.66 1.14
CA ILE A 61 -9.17 0.74 0.75
C ILE A 61 -10.61 1.06 0.39
N TYR A 62 -11.12 2.14 0.97
CA TYR A 62 -12.47 2.64 0.80
C TYR A 62 -12.45 4.10 0.39
N THR A 63 -13.47 4.55 -0.35
CA THR A 63 -13.74 5.98 -0.52
C THR A 63 -14.44 6.54 0.71
N CYS A 64 -14.60 7.87 0.78
CA CYS A 64 -15.39 8.53 1.83
C CYS A 64 -16.86 8.10 1.88
N ASN A 65 -17.39 7.50 0.81
CA ASN A 65 -18.75 6.95 0.73
C ASN A 65 -18.80 5.43 1.05
N ASP A 66 -17.75 4.89 1.67
CA ASP A 66 -17.60 3.47 2.04
C ASP A 66 -17.61 2.49 0.84
N GLU A 67 -17.29 2.99 -0.37
CA GLU A 67 -17.12 2.11 -1.53
C GLU A 67 -15.75 1.44 -1.49
N CYS A 68 -15.71 0.10 -1.53
CA CYS A 68 -14.45 -0.63 -1.60
C CYS A 68 -13.79 -0.43 -2.97
N VAL A 69 -12.56 0.10 -2.95
CA VAL A 69 -11.74 0.39 -4.13
C VAL A 69 -10.39 -0.32 -4.10
N THR A 70 -10.25 -1.33 -3.23
CA THR A 70 -9.03 -2.13 -3.10
C THR A 70 -8.67 -2.80 -4.44
N PRO A 71 -7.47 -2.55 -5.01
CA PRO A 71 -7.00 -3.27 -6.19
C PRO A 71 -6.95 -4.78 -5.98
N LEU A 72 -7.09 -5.55 -7.06
CA LEU A 72 -6.91 -7.00 -7.00
C LEU A 72 -5.49 -7.36 -6.56
N GLY A 73 -5.38 -8.35 -5.67
CA GLY A 73 -4.11 -8.77 -5.09
C GLY A 73 -3.65 -7.89 -3.93
N LEU A 74 -4.25 -6.70 -3.71
CA LEU A 74 -3.91 -5.78 -2.63
C LEU A 74 -4.67 -6.09 -1.34
N VAL A 75 -4.80 -7.36 -0.94
CA VAL A 75 -5.52 -7.72 0.31
C VAL A 75 -4.57 -8.23 1.37
N ASN A 76 -3.51 -8.95 0.97
CA ASN A 76 -2.41 -9.38 1.84
C ASN A 76 -1.11 -9.15 1.06
N VAL A 77 -0.44 -8.03 1.34
CA VAL A 77 0.71 -7.55 0.57
C VAL A 77 1.77 -6.99 1.50
N SER A 78 2.96 -6.74 0.95
CA SER A 78 3.97 -5.99 1.70
C SER A 78 3.51 -4.55 1.95
N LEU A 79 3.94 -4.01 3.08
CA LEU A 79 3.73 -2.60 3.43
C LEU A 79 4.31 -1.66 2.35
N GLU A 80 5.40 -2.05 1.71
CA GLU A 80 6.02 -1.35 0.59
C GLU A 80 5.09 -1.21 -0.61
N TYR A 81 4.36 -2.28 -0.93
CA TYR A 81 3.43 -2.30 -2.04
C TYR A 81 2.24 -1.37 -1.80
N LEU A 82 1.76 -1.33 -0.55
CA LEU A 82 0.77 -0.36 -0.12
C LEU A 82 1.32 1.07 -0.18
N ALA A 83 2.50 1.33 0.40
CA ALA A 83 3.13 2.65 0.42
C ALA A 83 3.31 3.21 -0.99
N LYS A 84 3.69 2.38 -1.96
CA LYS A 84 3.82 2.76 -3.36
C LYS A 84 2.50 3.23 -4.00
N LEU A 85 1.38 2.55 -3.71
CA LEU A 85 0.06 3.01 -4.16
C LEU A 85 -0.30 4.35 -3.53
N MET A 86 -0.01 4.52 -2.25
CA MET A 86 -0.26 5.77 -1.54
C MET A 86 0.62 6.92 -2.06
N THR A 87 1.84 6.64 -2.51
CA THR A 87 2.69 7.61 -3.22
C THR A 87 2.01 8.13 -4.48
N PHE A 88 1.45 7.25 -5.31
CA PHE A 88 0.73 7.69 -6.51
C PHE A 88 -0.51 8.50 -6.18
N CYS A 89 -1.23 8.15 -5.10
CA CYS A 89 -2.35 8.95 -4.61
C CYS A 89 -1.91 10.35 -4.17
N LYS A 90 -0.78 10.45 -3.44
CA LYS A 90 -0.25 11.72 -2.94
C LYS A 90 0.08 12.69 -4.07
N LEU A 91 0.72 12.20 -5.13
CA LEU A 91 1.11 13.00 -6.31
C LEU A 91 -0.09 13.58 -7.03
N GLU A 92 -1.24 12.89 -6.97
CA GLU A 92 -2.51 13.28 -7.58
C GLU A 92 -3.40 14.10 -6.64
N GLY A 93 -2.81 14.57 -5.52
CA GLY A 93 -3.46 15.40 -4.52
C GLY A 93 -4.54 14.69 -3.70
N VAL A 94 -4.51 13.35 -3.65
CA VAL A 94 -5.42 12.55 -2.83
C VAL A 94 -4.84 12.44 -1.43
N ASN A 95 -5.64 12.79 -0.42
CA ASN A 95 -5.35 12.52 0.98
C ASN A 95 -6.09 11.26 1.44
N TRP A 96 -5.65 10.75 2.58
CA TRP A 96 -6.25 9.56 3.15
C TRP A 96 -6.15 9.55 4.66
N LEU A 97 -7.03 8.75 5.26
CA LEU A 97 -6.95 8.34 6.65
C LEU A 97 -6.58 6.86 6.69
N VAL A 98 -5.84 6.47 7.72
CA VAL A 98 -5.49 5.07 7.97
C VAL A 98 -5.85 4.72 9.41
N ASP A 99 -6.68 3.68 9.55
CA ASP A 99 -7.08 3.05 10.80
C ASP A 99 -6.45 1.64 10.83
N ILE A 100 -5.57 1.41 11.79
CA ILE A 100 -4.84 0.14 11.94
C ILE A 100 -5.42 -0.60 13.13
N ARG A 101 -5.76 -1.88 12.93
CA ARG A 101 -6.30 -2.76 13.95
C ARG A 101 -5.51 -4.06 14.00
N GLU A 102 -5.30 -4.59 15.19
CA GLU A 102 -4.78 -5.96 15.32
C GLU A 102 -5.79 -6.96 14.74
N CYS A 103 -5.31 -7.86 13.88
CA CYS A 103 -6.15 -8.95 13.39
C CYS A 103 -6.15 -10.07 14.44
N THR A 104 -7.27 -10.25 15.14
CA THR A 104 -7.46 -11.36 16.08
C THR A 104 -7.90 -12.66 15.38
N ASP A 105 -7.95 -12.68 14.05
CA ASP A 105 -8.43 -13.84 13.30
C ASP A 105 -7.36 -14.94 13.23
N THR A 106 -7.68 -16.06 13.85
CA THR A 106 -6.77 -17.15 14.25
C THR A 106 -5.96 -17.81 13.13
N HIS A 107 -6.30 -17.57 11.85
CA HIS A 107 -5.59 -18.09 10.68
C HIS A 107 -4.40 -17.22 10.26
N PHE A 108 -4.39 -15.95 10.63
CA PHE A 108 -3.32 -14.99 10.35
C PHE A 108 -2.84 -14.39 11.67
N LYS A 109 -2.36 -15.24 12.57
CA LYS A 109 -1.66 -14.77 13.77
C LYS A 109 -0.55 -13.81 13.31
N GLU A 110 -0.53 -12.61 13.89
CA GLU A 110 0.53 -11.58 13.75
C GLU A 110 0.42 -10.60 12.56
N LEU A 111 -0.64 -10.60 11.74
CA LEU A 111 -0.81 -9.55 10.71
C LEU A 111 -1.68 -8.39 11.20
N SER A 112 -1.26 -7.16 10.88
CA SER A 112 -2.06 -5.96 11.15
C SER A 112 -3.00 -5.63 10.00
N TYR A 113 -4.22 -5.20 10.34
CA TYR A 113 -5.26 -4.82 9.39
C TYR A 113 -5.31 -3.30 9.19
N PHE A 114 -5.08 -2.86 7.96
CA PHE A 114 -5.07 -1.46 7.54
C PHE A 114 -6.38 -1.14 6.81
N LYS A 115 -7.27 -0.38 7.45
CA LYS A 115 -8.39 0.27 6.78
C LYS A 115 -7.96 1.64 6.32
N ILE A 116 -7.96 1.86 5.01
CA ILE A 116 -7.58 3.14 4.40
C ILE A 116 -8.81 3.79 3.80
N ILE A 117 -9.03 5.06 4.11
CA ILE A 117 -10.13 5.85 3.58
C ILE A 117 -9.53 6.97 2.75
N VAL A 118 -9.73 6.93 1.43
CA VAL A 118 -9.25 7.96 0.50
C VAL A 118 -10.30 9.04 0.25
N ASP A 119 -9.86 10.28 0.11
CA ASP A 119 -10.71 11.46 -0.10
C ASP A 119 -11.01 11.73 -1.60
N CYS A 120 -11.17 10.69 -2.41
CA CYS A 120 -11.48 10.83 -3.82
C CYS A 120 -12.57 9.85 -4.30
N SER A 121 -13.08 10.10 -5.50
CA SER A 121 -14.06 9.19 -6.13
C SER A 121 -13.40 7.86 -6.49
N ARG A 122 -14.24 6.83 -6.61
CA ARG A 122 -13.82 5.51 -7.07
C ARG A 122 -13.12 5.57 -8.42
N GLU A 123 -13.67 6.30 -9.38
CA GLU A 123 -13.12 6.42 -10.73
C GLU A 123 -11.74 7.06 -10.70
N LYS A 124 -11.57 8.13 -9.91
CA LYS A 124 -10.26 8.80 -9.75
C LYS A 124 -9.27 7.82 -9.14
N PHE A 125 -9.60 7.18 -8.02
CA PHE A 125 -8.70 6.22 -7.37
C PHE A 125 -8.30 5.07 -8.30
N MET A 126 -9.28 4.47 -8.99
CA MET A 126 -9.03 3.39 -9.95
C MET A 126 -8.15 3.85 -11.12
N GLY A 127 -8.33 5.08 -11.60
CA GLY A 127 -7.49 5.68 -12.65
C GLY A 127 -6.04 5.79 -12.21
N ILE A 128 -5.78 6.32 -11.01
CA ILE A 128 -4.44 6.46 -10.43
C ILE A 128 -3.79 5.09 -10.27
N ALA A 129 -4.50 4.15 -9.64
CA ALA A 129 -4.00 2.82 -9.39
C ALA A 129 -3.69 2.05 -10.70
N LYS A 130 -4.58 2.11 -11.70
CA LYS A 130 -4.32 1.53 -13.03
C LYS A 130 -3.14 2.19 -13.74
N GLY A 131 -3.01 3.52 -13.65
CA GLY A 131 -1.88 4.27 -14.20
C GLY A 131 -0.55 3.89 -13.54
N GLY A 132 -0.58 3.51 -12.25
CA GLY A 132 0.54 2.93 -11.53
C GLY A 132 0.85 1.47 -11.88
N GLY A 133 -0.04 0.80 -12.62
CA GLY A 133 0.08 -0.61 -13.01
C GLY A 133 -0.63 -1.61 -12.08
N PHE A 134 -1.40 -1.13 -11.10
CA PHE A 134 -2.18 -1.99 -10.21
C PHE A 134 -3.37 -2.61 -10.94
N ARG A 135 -3.65 -3.87 -10.60
CA ARG A 135 -4.68 -4.66 -11.28
C ARG A 135 -6.04 -4.41 -10.65
N TYR A 136 -7.06 -4.34 -11.49
CA TYR A 136 -8.47 -4.42 -11.10
C TYR A 136 -9.12 -5.50 -11.96
N SER A 137 -10.16 -6.16 -11.46
CA SER A 137 -10.95 -7.04 -12.33
C SER A 137 -11.50 -6.19 -13.46
N ARG A 138 -11.59 -6.78 -14.66
CA ARG A 138 -12.48 -6.21 -15.67
C ARG A 138 -13.87 -6.28 -15.04
N VAL A 139 -14.40 -5.13 -14.63
CA VAL A 139 -15.82 -5.00 -14.33
C VAL A 139 -16.52 -5.47 -15.60
N LYS A 140 -17.23 -6.60 -15.52
CA LYS A 140 -18.06 -7.09 -16.61
C LYS A 140 -19.29 -6.22 -16.73
#